data_AF-A0A5R9E464-F1
#
_entry.id   AF-A0A5R9E464-F1
#
_cell.length_a   1.000
_cell.length_b   1.000
_cell.length_c   1.000
_cell.angle_alpha   90.00
_cell.angle_beta   90.00
_cell.angle_gamma   90.00
#
_symmetry.space_group_name_H-M   'P 1'
#
loop_
_entity.id
_entity.type
_entity.pdbx_description
1 polymer ?
#
loop_
_entity_poly.entity_id
_entity_poly.type
_entity_poly.pdbx_seq_one_letter_code
_entity_poly.pdbx_strand_id
1 'polypeptide(L)'
;MKEYQYSFNTAFDKKALPDAANGGQAVVTLQPPHAGPSVLYVRSADSVGNISGVTKYLFNVRPSPQLDAAGDVTGDQVPDVYTIDPSGNLLLYAKTQGTDRLHFSMAAAYSAAGDSAALLDDGYWTDALITHNGDWLPGDGVQDLVARMPDGKLYVYPGDGYGGFDVGQRREMLLPGGAPAPGTLTQILSVGDATGDGRPDLLATAGSGLWAFTGYTGSSFSAVTQLSGDDWSQRDLVQVDDVRGGSGLDLVYRTDSTGRIYLRQGKLAGAGTDLSSFAVQTAAEGGVDFLYGSAGWHSDDVPFVLGTPDVTGDGVPDVWAVRSDGNASVYLGSGTVRLSSTAMFNVINTSVGTSWNGHTAIG
;
A
#
# COMPACT_ATOMS: atom_id res chain seq x y z
N MET A 1 -10.98 -16.23 -38.09
CA MET A 1 -10.63 -15.64 -36.79
C MET A 1 -11.30 -14.28 -36.70
N LYS A 2 -11.90 -13.92 -35.57
CA LYS A 2 -12.58 -12.64 -35.36
C LYS A 2 -11.65 -11.61 -34.73
N GLU A 3 -10.97 -11.99 -33.66
CA GLU A 3 -10.10 -11.10 -32.89
C GLU A 3 -9.06 -11.91 -32.10
N TYR A 4 -7.94 -11.26 -31.80
CA TYR A 4 -7.05 -11.66 -30.72
C TYR A 4 -7.47 -10.91 -29.46
N GLN A 5 -7.47 -11.59 -28.33
CA GLN A 5 -7.71 -11.01 -27.01
C GLN A 5 -6.44 -11.17 -26.18
N TYR A 6 -6.02 -10.11 -25.49
CA TYR A 6 -4.78 -10.12 -24.74
C TYR A 6 -4.80 -9.14 -23.57
N SER A 7 -3.92 -9.36 -22.60
CA SER A 7 -3.70 -8.45 -21.46
C SER A 7 -2.47 -8.86 -20.67
N PHE A 8 -1.83 -7.90 -19.99
CA PHE A 8 -0.82 -8.20 -18.97
C PHE A 8 -1.50 -8.57 -17.66
N ASN A 9 -1.03 -9.64 -17.01
CA ASN A 9 -1.40 -10.07 -15.66
C ASN A 9 -2.90 -10.42 -15.44
N THR A 10 -3.77 -10.19 -16.44
CA THR A 10 -5.24 -10.19 -16.27
C THR A 10 -6.07 -10.91 -17.33
N ALA A 11 -7.38 -10.63 -17.35
CA ALA A 11 -8.44 -11.39 -18.00
C ALA A 11 -8.81 -10.98 -19.45
N PHE A 12 -7.83 -10.69 -20.31
CA PHE A 12 -8.02 -10.43 -21.75
C PHE A 12 -8.92 -9.24 -22.10
N ASP A 13 -8.64 -8.06 -21.54
CA ASP A 13 -9.41 -6.83 -21.73
C ASP A 13 -9.07 -6.04 -23.01
N LYS A 14 -7.94 -6.33 -23.65
CA LYS A 14 -7.55 -5.71 -24.93
C LYS A 14 -7.82 -6.62 -26.11
N LYS A 15 -8.04 -6.01 -27.27
CA LYS A 15 -8.36 -6.71 -28.51
C LYS A 15 -7.53 -6.18 -29.67
N ALA A 16 -7.13 -7.08 -30.56
CA ALA A 16 -6.54 -6.74 -31.85
C ALA A 16 -7.30 -7.45 -32.97
N LEU A 17 -7.57 -6.73 -34.05
CA LEU A 17 -8.24 -7.30 -35.21
C LEU A 17 -7.21 -7.96 -36.12
N PRO A 18 -7.49 -9.17 -36.65
CA PRO A 18 -6.64 -9.82 -37.61
C PRO A 18 -6.67 -9.09 -38.95
N ASP A 19 -5.50 -8.87 -39.55
CA ASP A 19 -5.35 -8.30 -40.88
C ASP A 19 -5.45 -9.38 -41.95
N ALA A 20 -6.58 -9.41 -42.67
CA ALA A 20 -6.83 -10.38 -43.72
C ALA A 20 -5.84 -10.29 -44.90
N ALA A 21 -5.30 -9.10 -45.18
CA ALA A 21 -4.31 -8.92 -46.25
C ALA A 21 -2.95 -9.53 -45.88
N ASN A 22 -2.66 -9.64 -44.57
CA ASN A 22 -1.43 -10.19 -44.02
C ASN A 22 -1.65 -11.56 -43.36
N GLY A 23 -2.47 -12.40 -43.98
CA GLY A 23 -2.67 -13.79 -43.53
C GLY A 23 -3.35 -13.92 -42.15
N GLY A 24 -4.06 -12.89 -41.69
CA GLY A 24 -4.74 -12.86 -40.41
C GLY A 24 -3.87 -12.43 -39.24
N GLN A 25 -2.66 -11.93 -39.47
CA GLN A 25 -1.78 -11.44 -38.40
C GLN A 25 -2.32 -10.17 -37.74
N ALA A 26 -2.00 -9.99 -36.46
CA ALA A 26 -2.18 -8.72 -35.75
C ALA A 26 -0.86 -8.31 -35.11
N VAL A 27 -0.49 -7.04 -35.27
CA VAL A 27 0.71 -6.45 -34.66
C VAL A 27 0.26 -5.43 -33.63
N VAL A 28 0.75 -5.58 -32.41
CA VAL A 28 0.52 -4.65 -31.31
C VAL A 28 1.84 -4.27 -30.67
N THR A 29 2.01 -2.99 -30.36
CA THR A 29 3.13 -2.49 -29.56
C THR A 29 2.63 -2.32 -28.13
N LEU A 30 3.29 -2.99 -27.19
CA LEU A 30 2.91 -2.98 -25.79
C LEU A 30 4.14 -2.72 -24.93
N GLN A 31 3.94 -2.00 -23.83
CA GLN A 31 4.91 -1.85 -22.76
C GLN A 31 4.45 -2.71 -21.58
N PRO A 32 5.33 -3.52 -20.97
CA PRO A 32 5.03 -4.14 -19.69
C PRO A 32 4.62 -3.08 -18.66
N PRO A 33 3.66 -3.39 -17.77
CA PRO A 33 3.06 -2.40 -16.89
C PRO A 33 4.05 -1.83 -15.86
N HIS A 34 4.96 -2.65 -15.33
CA HIS A 34 5.82 -2.28 -14.21
C HIS A 34 7.15 -3.06 -14.22
N ALA A 35 8.07 -2.70 -13.33
CA ALA A 35 9.30 -3.45 -13.11
C ALA A 35 9.00 -4.86 -12.55
N GLY A 36 9.93 -5.79 -12.77
CA GLY A 36 9.78 -7.18 -12.31
C GLY A 36 9.00 -8.07 -13.28
N PRO A 37 8.42 -9.17 -12.78
CA PRO A 37 7.74 -10.16 -13.59
C PRO A 37 6.39 -9.64 -14.09
N SER A 38 6.16 -9.81 -15.38
CA SER A 38 4.89 -9.52 -16.05
C SER A 38 4.57 -10.60 -17.06
N VAL A 39 3.32 -11.07 -17.08
CA VAL A 39 2.87 -12.12 -17.99
C VAL A 39 1.85 -11.56 -18.97
N LEU A 40 2.18 -11.55 -20.25
CA LEU A 40 1.22 -11.27 -21.32
C LEU A 40 0.47 -12.56 -21.66
N TYR A 41 -0.83 -12.55 -21.44
CA TYR A 41 -1.73 -13.61 -21.86
C TYR A 41 -2.32 -13.25 -23.22
N VAL A 42 -2.27 -14.18 -24.17
CA VAL A 42 -2.84 -14.01 -25.52
C VAL A 42 -3.70 -15.21 -25.88
N ARG A 43 -4.87 -14.96 -26.44
CA ARG A 43 -5.75 -15.98 -27.03
C ARG A 43 -6.44 -15.43 -28.27
N SER A 44 -7.10 -16.28 -29.03
CA SER A 44 -7.91 -15.89 -30.18
C SER A 44 -9.37 -16.28 -29.98
N ALA A 45 -10.27 -15.50 -30.57
CA ALA A 45 -11.69 -15.79 -30.68
C ALA A 45 -12.08 -15.88 -32.15
N ASP A 46 -12.90 -16.87 -32.51
CA ASP A 46 -13.47 -16.97 -33.84
C ASP A 46 -14.81 -16.21 -33.97
N SER A 47 -15.38 -16.21 -35.17
CA SER A 47 -16.60 -15.45 -35.48
C SER A 47 -17.85 -16.04 -34.83
N VAL A 48 -17.80 -17.28 -34.33
CA VAL A 48 -18.93 -17.96 -33.66
C VAL A 48 -18.73 -18.03 -32.14
N GLY A 49 -17.62 -17.49 -31.62
CA GLY A 49 -17.36 -17.34 -30.19
C GLY A 49 -16.48 -18.43 -29.58
N ASN A 50 -15.91 -19.33 -30.38
CA ASN A 50 -14.95 -20.30 -29.84
C ASN A 50 -13.64 -19.60 -29.45
N ILE A 51 -13.08 -19.99 -28.30
CA ILE A 51 -11.87 -19.42 -27.72
C ILE A 51 -10.74 -20.45 -27.80
N SER A 52 -9.56 -20.02 -28.25
CA SER A 52 -8.37 -20.88 -28.27
C SER A 52 -7.79 -21.10 -26.87
N GLY A 53 -6.82 -22.02 -26.77
CA GLY A 53 -5.92 -22.05 -25.62
C GLY A 53 -5.20 -20.72 -25.42
N VAL A 54 -4.73 -20.48 -24.19
CA VAL A 54 -4.01 -19.27 -23.80
C VAL A 54 -2.51 -19.48 -23.95
N THR A 55 -1.87 -18.61 -24.72
CA THR A 55 -0.41 -18.50 -24.80
C THR A 55 0.07 -17.47 -23.79
N LYS A 56 1.14 -17.79 -23.05
CA LYS A 56 1.73 -16.90 -22.05
C LYS A 56 3.12 -16.45 -22.49
N TYR A 57 3.43 -15.17 -22.33
CA TYR A 57 4.76 -14.62 -22.55
C TYR A 57 5.22 -13.93 -21.26
N LEU A 58 6.32 -14.39 -20.69
CA LEU A 58 6.91 -13.83 -19.48
C LEU A 58 7.93 -12.75 -19.86
N PHE A 59 7.84 -11.61 -19.17
CA PHE A 59 8.76 -10.49 -19.25
C PHE A 59 9.30 -10.22 -17.85
N ASN A 60 10.62 -10.07 -17.73
CA ASN A 60 11.26 -9.60 -16.51
C ASN A 60 11.88 -8.26 -16.81
N VAL A 61 11.27 -7.20 -16.30
CA VAL A 61 11.60 -5.81 -16.62
C VAL A 61 12.49 -5.26 -15.54
N ARG A 62 13.52 -4.52 -15.93
CA ARG A 62 14.41 -3.86 -14.96
C ARG A 62 13.75 -2.59 -14.44
N PRO A 63 14.08 -2.16 -13.21
CA PRO A 63 13.57 -0.92 -12.64
C PRO A 63 13.97 0.27 -13.52
N SER A 64 13.11 1.27 -13.53
CA SER A 64 13.38 2.56 -14.17
C SER A 64 14.49 3.29 -13.41
N PRO A 65 15.29 4.17 -14.06
CA PRO A 65 16.16 5.09 -13.35
C PRO A 65 15.42 6.27 -12.70
N GLN A 66 14.09 6.36 -12.90
CA GLN A 66 13.24 7.35 -12.25
C GLN A 66 13.01 6.94 -10.79
N LEU A 67 12.96 7.94 -9.89
CA LEU A 67 12.62 7.72 -8.49
C LEU A 67 11.18 7.24 -8.36
N ASP A 68 10.95 6.34 -7.44
CA ASP A 68 9.63 5.85 -7.12
C ASP A 68 8.77 6.96 -6.51
N ALA A 69 7.48 6.95 -6.83
CA ALA A 69 6.51 7.78 -6.15
C ALA A 69 6.18 7.21 -4.75
N ALA A 70 5.50 8.00 -3.93
CA ALA A 70 4.95 7.54 -2.66
C ALA A 70 4.11 6.26 -2.88
N GLY A 71 4.46 5.18 -2.19
CA GLY A 71 3.75 3.89 -2.27
C GLY A 71 3.98 3.08 -3.55
N ASP A 72 4.72 3.58 -4.54
CA ASP A 72 5.02 2.88 -5.80
C ASP A 72 6.27 2.01 -5.62
N VAL A 73 6.11 0.69 -5.55
CA VAL A 73 7.24 -0.23 -5.29
C VAL A 73 7.70 -0.95 -6.55
N THR A 74 7.03 -0.68 -7.68
CA THR A 74 7.28 -1.33 -8.96
C THR A 74 7.73 -0.36 -10.05
N GLY A 75 7.91 0.92 -9.70
CA GLY A 75 8.44 1.98 -10.55
C GLY A 75 7.51 2.41 -11.68
N ASP A 76 6.20 2.16 -11.54
CA ASP A 76 5.18 2.48 -12.56
C ASP A 76 4.38 3.76 -12.24
N GLN A 77 4.77 4.45 -11.16
CA GLN A 77 4.17 5.66 -10.62
C GLN A 77 2.74 5.47 -10.11
N VAL A 78 2.36 4.23 -9.80
CA VAL A 78 1.10 3.89 -9.15
C VAL A 78 1.41 3.27 -7.80
N PRO A 79 0.72 3.70 -6.72
CA PRO A 79 0.88 3.04 -5.44
C PRO A 79 0.41 1.57 -5.49
N ASP A 80 1.22 0.71 -4.92
CA ASP A 80 1.00 -0.73 -4.81
C ASP A 80 0.60 -1.11 -3.38
N VAL A 81 0.29 -2.39 -3.14
CA VAL A 81 -0.08 -2.87 -1.80
C VAL A 81 0.60 -4.19 -1.46
N TYR A 82 1.09 -4.31 -0.24
CA TYR A 82 1.54 -5.58 0.33
C TYR A 82 0.48 -6.19 1.23
N THR A 83 0.51 -7.51 1.30
CA THR A 83 -0.31 -8.27 2.26
C THR A 83 0.50 -9.39 2.89
N ILE A 84 0.07 -9.85 4.07
CA ILE A 84 0.57 -11.10 4.66
C ILE A 84 -0.54 -12.13 4.59
N ASP A 85 -0.28 -13.22 3.87
CA ASP A 85 -1.24 -14.31 3.69
C ASP A 85 -1.39 -15.19 4.94
N PRO A 86 -2.37 -16.11 5.01
CA PRO A 86 -2.56 -17.00 6.17
C PRO A 86 -1.39 -17.94 6.45
N SER A 87 -0.48 -18.14 5.49
CA SER A 87 0.74 -18.92 5.66
C SER A 87 1.90 -18.08 6.18
N GLY A 88 1.72 -16.77 6.40
CA GLY A 88 2.76 -15.86 6.86
C GLY A 88 3.75 -15.45 5.77
N ASN A 89 3.30 -15.39 4.51
CA ASN A 89 4.09 -14.92 3.37
C ASN A 89 3.73 -13.48 3.00
N LEU A 90 4.75 -12.66 2.73
CA LEU A 90 4.57 -11.30 2.21
C LEU A 90 4.33 -11.36 0.69
N LEU A 91 3.19 -10.85 0.25
CA LEU A 91 2.76 -10.85 -1.15
C LEU A 91 2.60 -9.43 -1.66
N LEU A 92 3.14 -9.15 -2.85
CA LEU A 92 2.94 -7.90 -3.56
C LEU A 92 1.75 -8.02 -4.51
N TYR A 93 0.88 -7.02 -4.45
CA TYR A 93 -0.18 -6.81 -5.41
C TYR A 93 0.03 -5.48 -6.12
N ALA A 94 0.32 -5.56 -7.42
CA ALA A 94 0.58 -4.39 -8.24
C ALA A 94 -0.71 -3.87 -8.87
N LYS A 95 -0.94 -2.56 -8.81
CA LYS A 95 -2.13 -1.93 -9.41
C LYS A 95 -1.86 -1.57 -10.86
N THR A 96 -2.81 -1.85 -11.75
CA THR A 96 -2.69 -1.39 -13.14
C THR A 96 -3.21 0.04 -13.27
N GLN A 97 -2.35 0.96 -13.73
CA GLN A 97 -2.70 2.36 -13.97
C GLN A 97 -3.95 2.53 -14.84
N GLY A 98 -4.82 3.46 -14.46
CA GLY A 98 -6.05 3.78 -15.21
C GLY A 98 -7.13 2.70 -15.17
N THR A 99 -6.98 1.69 -14.31
CA THR A 99 -7.98 0.63 -14.11
C THR A 99 -8.34 0.47 -12.64
N ASP A 100 -9.44 -0.23 -12.38
CA ASP A 100 -9.89 -0.68 -11.06
C ASP A 100 -9.22 -1.98 -10.62
N ARG A 101 -8.16 -2.41 -11.32
CA ARG A 101 -7.61 -3.76 -11.18
C ARG A 101 -6.33 -3.80 -10.36
N LEU A 102 -6.28 -4.80 -9.50
CA LEU A 102 -5.15 -5.18 -8.67
C LEU A 102 -4.77 -6.63 -8.97
N HIS A 103 -3.48 -6.92 -9.08
CA HIS A 103 -3.01 -8.26 -9.46
C HIS A 103 -1.91 -8.75 -8.54
N PHE A 104 -1.99 -10.02 -8.16
CA PHE A 104 -0.86 -10.69 -7.53
C PHE A 104 0.34 -10.60 -8.48
N SER A 105 1.40 -9.94 -8.01
CA SER A 105 2.64 -9.76 -8.75
C SER A 105 3.60 -10.90 -8.38
N MET A 106 4.00 -10.96 -7.11
CA MET A 106 4.94 -11.95 -6.61
C MET A 106 4.90 -12.12 -5.09
N ALA A 107 5.56 -13.17 -4.59
CA ALA A 107 6.03 -13.19 -3.21
C ALA A 107 7.16 -12.16 -3.07
N ALA A 108 7.01 -11.23 -2.13
CA ALA A 108 7.83 -10.01 -2.05
C ALA A 108 9.03 -10.13 -1.10
N ALA A 109 9.30 -11.32 -0.56
CA ALA A 109 10.41 -11.52 0.36
C ALA A 109 11.23 -12.75 -0.04
N TYR A 110 12.54 -12.59 -0.02
CA TYR A 110 13.49 -13.64 -0.34
C TYR A 110 14.74 -13.53 0.53
N SER A 111 15.59 -14.55 0.47
CA SER A 111 16.94 -14.51 1.00
C SER A 111 17.94 -14.72 -0.13
N ALA A 112 18.97 -13.88 -0.20
CA ALA A 112 20.05 -14.04 -1.16
C ALA A 112 21.30 -14.65 -0.51
N ALA A 113 21.97 -15.54 -1.25
CA ALA A 113 23.28 -16.06 -0.93
C ALA A 113 24.16 -16.02 -2.19
N GLY A 114 24.97 -14.95 -2.32
CA GLY A 114 25.70 -14.66 -3.55
C GLY A 114 24.74 -14.34 -4.70
N ASP A 115 24.90 -15.00 -5.84
CA ASP A 115 24.07 -14.77 -7.04
C ASP A 115 22.76 -15.57 -7.05
N SER A 116 22.43 -16.26 -5.95
CA SER A 116 21.20 -17.07 -5.82
C SER A 116 20.23 -16.43 -4.84
N ALA A 117 18.96 -16.33 -5.25
CA ALA A 117 17.85 -15.91 -4.40
C ALA A 117 16.86 -17.06 -4.24
N ALA A 118 16.35 -17.24 -3.03
CA ALA A 118 15.31 -18.22 -2.72
C ALA A 118 14.18 -17.57 -1.92
N LEU A 119 12.95 -17.98 -2.21
CA LEU A 119 11.80 -17.63 -1.39
C LEU A 119 12.00 -18.13 0.05
N LEU A 120 11.39 -17.43 0.99
CA LEU A 120 11.42 -17.81 2.40
C LEU A 120 10.47 -18.99 2.64
N ASP A 121 10.74 -19.73 3.72
CA ASP A 121 9.79 -20.70 4.24
C ASP A 121 8.54 -19.98 4.77
N ASP A 122 7.40 -20.67 4.69
CA ASP A 122 6.13 -20.20 5.27
C ASP A 122 6.33 -19.81 6.75
N GLY A 123 5.64 -18.74 7.14
CA GLY A 123 5.55 -18.30 8.53
C GLY A 123 6.51 -17.18 8.91
N TYR A 124 7.46 -16.80 8.05
CA TYR A 124 8.45 -15.75 8.34
C TYR A 124 7.80 -14.41 8.77
N TRP A 125 6.69 -14.04 8.15
CA TRP A 125 5.98 -12.77 8.42
C TRP A 125 4.78 -12.92 9.37
N THR A 126 4.55 -14.11 9.94
CA THR A 126 3.45 -14.33 10.91
C THR A 126 3.56 -13.32 12.05
N ASP A 127 2.44 -12.68 12.44
CA ASP A 127 2.38 -11.67 13.51
C ASP A 127 3.23 -10.39 13.28
N ALA A 128 3.75 -10.17 12.07
CA ALA A 128 4.40 -8.91 11.73
C ALA A 128 3.38 -7.80 11.50
N LEU A 129 3.72 -6.57 11.91
CA LEU A 129 3.08 -5.36 11.40
C LEU A 129 3.91 -4.84 10.23
N ILE A 130 3.26 -4.40 9.15
CA ILE A 130 3.93 -3.89 7.95
C ILE A 130 3.36 -2.54 7.53
N THR A 131 4.19 -1.73 6.90
CA THR A 131 3.81 -0.50 6.20
C THR A 131 4.92 -0.11 5.23
N HIS A 132 4.57 0.39 4.05
CA HIS A 132 5.51 1.14 3.18
C HIS A 132 4.99 2.56 2.98
N ASN A 133 5.71 3.37 2.19
CA ASN A 133 5.53 4.80 1.90
C ASN A 133 6.72 5.65 2.39
N GLY A 134 7.87 5.43 1.75
CA GLY A 134 9.11 6.15 1.99
C GLY A 134 10.33 5.41 1.43
N ASP A 135 11.32 6.19 1.01
CA ASP A 135 12.70 5.74 0.79
C ASP A 135 13.47 6.01 2.09
N TRP A 136 13.55 4.97 2.92
CA TRP A 136 14.06 5.03 4.28
C TRP A 136 15.58 4.84 4.31
N LEU A 137 16.06 3.87 3.55
CA LEU A 137 17.46 3.49 3.46
C LEU A 137 17.70 2.65 2.20
N PRO A 138 18.65 3.03 1.33
CA PRO A 138 19.73 4.00 1.58
C PRO A 138 19.43 5.45 1.20
N GLY A 139 18.21 5.80 0.79
CA GLY A 139 17.96 7.09 0.15
C GLY A 139 18.26 7.05 -1.35
N ASP A 140 18.03 5.90 -2.02
CA ASP A 140 18.37 5.69 -3.43
C ASP A 140 17.20 5.94 -4.40
N GLY A 141 16.06 6.39 -3.89
CA GLY A 141 14.85 6.66 -4.64
C GLY A 141 13.94 5.47 -4.80
N VAL A 142 14.21 4.34 -4.16
CA VAL A 142 13.37 3.15 -4.17
C VAL A 142 12.52 3.10 -2.90
N GLN A 143 11.27 2.66 -3.01
CA GLN A 143 10.42 2.47 -1.84
C GLN A 143 10.89 1.30 -0.96
N ASP A 144 10.89 1.51 0.35
CA ASP A 144 11.24 0.50 1.35
C ASP A 144 10.03 0.03 2.16
N LEU A 145 10.17 -1.12 2.81
CA LEU A 145 9.20 -1.65 3.76
C LEU A 145 9.69 -1.47 5.20
N VAL A 146 8.83 -0.97 6.07
CA VAL A 146 9.05 -0.98 7.52
C VAL A 146 8.18 -2.06 8.14
N ALA A 147 8.78 -2.88 9.01
CA ALA A 147 8.04 -3.92 9.70
C ALA A 147 8.45 -4.09 11.17
N ARG A 148 7.46 -4.26 12.03
CA ARG A 148 7.64 -4.70 13.41
C ARG A 148 7.49 -6.22 13.45
N MET A 149 8.61 -6.91 13.65
CA MET A 149 8.68 -8.37 13.54
C MET A 149 8.33 -9.07 14.87
N PRO A 150 7.98 -10.37 14.86
CA PRO A 150 7.59 -11.12 16.06
C PRO A 150 8.65 -11.18 17.16
N ASP A 151 9.92 -11.02 16.80
CA ASP A 151 11.05 -10.90 17.73
C ASP A 151 11.02 -9.61 18.59
N GLY A 152 10.04 -8.74 18.37
CA GLY A 152 9.81 -7.53 19.15
C GLY A 152 10.65 -6.35 18.71
N LYS A 153 11.20 -6.39 17.49
CA LYS A 153 12.03 -5.33 16.91
C LYS A 153 11.37 -4.69 15.70
N LEU A 154 11.82 -3.48 15.39
CA LEU A 154 11.43 -2.73 14.19
C LEU A 154 12.57 -2.80 13.18
N TYR A 155 12.24 -3.05 11.92
CA TYR A 155 13.19 -3.18 10.83
C TYR A 155 12.76 -2.34 9.64
N VAL A 156 13.73 -1.78 8.93
CA VAL A 156 13.59 -1.34 7.54
C VAL A 156 14.15 -2.43 6.63
N TYR A 157 13.42 -2.75 5.57
CA TYR A 157 13.77 -3.68 4.51
C TYR A 157 13.99 -2.86 3.23
N PRO A 158 15.27 -2.66 2.83
CA PRO A 158 15.58 -1.95 1.60
C PRO A 158 14.95 -2.62 0.37
N GLY A 159 14.25 -1.85 -0.45
CA GLY A 159 13.66 -2.31 -1.70
C GLY A 159 14.70 -2.67 -2.75
N ASP A 160 14.36 -3.62 -3.63
CA ASP A 160 15.21 -4.00 -4.78
C ASP A 160 14.82 -3.32 -6.11
N GLY A 161 13.77 -2.48 -6.08
CA GLY A 161 13.16 -1.80 -7.23
C GLY A 161 12.26 -2.69 -8.10
N TYR A 162 12.11 -3.96 -7.74
CA TYR A 162 11.18 -4.91 -8.37
C TYR A 162 9.95 -5.16 -7.47
N GLY A 163 9.85 -4.50 -6.32
CA GLY A 163 8.84 -4.72 -5.30
C GLY A 163 9.15 -5.91 -4.37
N GLY A 164 10.42 -6.32 -4.30
CA GLY A 164 10.91 -7.38 -3.43
C GLY A 164 11.90 -6.89 -2.39
N PHE A 165 12.11 -7.70 -1.35
CA PHE A 165 13.03 -7.43 -0.25
C PHE A 165 13.93 -8.63 0.06
N ASP A 166 15.26 -8.42 0.05
CA ASP A 166 16.21 -9.37 0.64
C ASP A 166 16.22 -9.22 2.15
N VAL A 167 15.69 -10.20 2.87
CA VAL A 167 15.64 -10.17 4.34
C VAL A 167 17.02 -10.17 4.99
N GLY A 168 18.07 -10.56 4.26
CA GLY A 168 19.46 -10.45 4.70
C GLY A 168 19.98 -9.01 4.75
N GLN A 169 19.35 -8.07 4.02
CA GLN A 169 19.73 -6.66 3.99
C GLN A 169 18.95 -5.78 4.97
N ARG A 170 17.95 -6.33 5.67
CA ARG A 170 17.15 -5.58 6.64
C ARG A 170 18.03 -4.96 7.72
N ARG A 171 17.66 -3.76 8.19
CA ARG A 171 18.34 -3.08 9.30
C ARG A 171 17.40 -2.78 10.44
N GLU A 172 17.86 -3.02 11.65
CA GLU A 172 17.10 -2.68 12.85
C GLU A 172 16.98 -1.15 12.96
N MET A 173 15.74 -0.67 13.10
CA MET A 173 15.43 0.73 13.35
C MET A 173 15.37 0.96 14.86
N LEU A 174 16.37 1.67 15.39
CA LEU A 174 16.44 2.00 16.80
C LEU A 174 15.49 3.16 17.14
N LEU A 175 14.88 3.08 18.32
CA LEU A 175 14.01 4.11 18.85
C LEU A 175 14.76 4.91 19.95
N PRO A 176 14.60 6.24 20.00
CA PRO A 176 15.22 7.08 21.03
C PRO A 176 14.63 6.80 22.42
N GLY A 177 15.34 7.24 23.46
CA GLY A 177 14.88 7.07 24.84
C GLY A 177 13.52 7.75 25.10
N GLY A 178 12.65 7.06 25.85
CA GLY A 178 11.27 7.52 26.12
C GLY A 178 10.24 7.00 25.13
N ALA A 179 10.66 6.37 24.03
CA ALA A 179 9.77 5.65 23.13
C ALA A 179 9.18 4.38 23.76
N PRO A 180 7.96 3.96 23.34
CA PRO A 180 7.50 2.60 23.59
C PRO A 180 8.46 1.59 22.94
N ALA A 181 8.64 0.43 23.58
CA ALA A 181 9.47 -0.63 22.99
C ALA A 181 8.82 -1.12 21.68
N PRO A 182 9.58 -1.43 20.61
CA PRO A 182 8.98 -1.85 19.34
C PRO A 182 8.01 -3.03 19.45
N GLY A 183 8.32 -4.01 20.31
CA GLY A 183 7.45 -5.15 20.58
C GLY A 183 6.10 -4.82 21.25
N THR A 184 5.90 -3.58 21.70
CA THR A 184 4.64 -3.09 22.29
C THR A 184 3.80 -2.25 21.33
N LEU A 185 4.32 -1.97 20.14
CA LEU A 185 3.56 -1.29 19.08
C LEU A 185 2.44 -2.21 18.60
N THR A 186 1.24 -1.66 18.51
CA THR A 186 0.03 -2.35 18.05
C THR A 186 -0.35 -1.98 16.62
N GLN A 187 0.15 -0.85 16.12
CA GLN A 187 0.03 -0.42 14.74
C GLN A 187 1.23 0.46 14.37
N ILE A 188 1.65 0.41 13.11
CA ILE A 188 2.66 1.30 12.51
C ILE A 188 2.12 1.83 11.19
N LEU A 189 2.51 3.06 10.83
CA LEU A 189 2.14 3.70 9.57
C LEU A 189 3.27 4.62 9.12
N SER A 190 3.88 4.30 7.96
CA SER A 190 4.81 5.20 7.28
C SER A 190 4.04 6.32 6.60
N VAL A 191 4.44 7.57 6.84
CA VAL A 191 3.68 8.75 6.42
C VAL A 191 4.45 9.66 5.45
N GLY A 192 5.50 9.12 4.83
CA GLY A 192 6.42 9.93 4.03
C GLY A 192 7.08 11.04 4.86
N ASP A 193 7.57 12.08 4.19
CA ASP A 193 8.16 13.25 4.85
C ASP A 193 7.07 14.20 5.36
N ALA A 194 6.47 13.84 6.50
CA ALA A 194 5.38 14.61 7.09
C ALA A 194 5.87 15.90 7.77
N THR A 195 7.12 15.96 8.20
CA THR A 195 7.72 17.13 8.86
C THR A 195 8.38 18.12 7.89
N GLY A 196 8.61 17.72 6.63
CA GLY A 196 9.26 18.53 5.61
C GLY A 196 10.78 18.62 5.78
N ASP A 197 11.40 17.62 6.41
CA ASP A 197 12.85 17.55 6.68
C ASP A 197 13.62 16.72 5.62
N GLY A 198 12.92 16.20 4.62
CA GLY A 198 13.43 15.38 3.53
C GLY A 198 13.60 13.91 3.90
N ARG A 199 13.05 13.44 5.02
CA ARG A 199 13.16 12.06 5.49
C ARG A 199 11.78 11.50 5.82
N PRO A 200 11.52 10.21 5.55
CA PRO A 200 10.29 9.59 5.99
C PRO A 200 10.12 9.61 7.51
N ASP A 201 8.88 9.83 7.94
CA ASP A 201 8.41 9.81 9.32
C ASP A 201 7.49 8.59 9.55
N LEU A 202 7.37 8.17 10.82
CA LEU A 202 6.55 7.02 11.22
C LEU A 202 5.58 7.43 12.34
N LEU A 203 4.30 7.09 12.18
CA LEU A 203 3.34 7.07 13.28
C LEU A 203 3.14 5.65 13.81
N ALA A 204 2.90 5.52 15.11
CA ALA A 204 2.57 4.23 15.71
C ALA A 204 1.61 4.37 16.90
N THR A 205 0.86 3.30 17.16
CA THR A 205 0.06 3.17 18.39
C THR A 205 0.75 2.21 19.36
N ALA A 206 0.70 2.54 20.65
CA ALA A 206 1.17 1.68 21.73
C ALA A 206 0.30 1.87 22.96
N GLY A 207 -0.43 0.83 23.36
CA GLY A 207 -1.46 0.94 24.39
C GLY A 207 -2.54 1.94 23.98
N SER A 208 -2.79 2.95 24.80
CA SER A 208 -3.73 4.03 24.50
C SER A 208 -3.10 5.25 23.82
N GLY A 209 -1.80 5.20 23.53
CA GLY A 209 -1.05 6.34 23.02
C GLY A 209 -0.82 6.33 21.51
N LEU A 210 -0.77 7.54 20.94
CA LEU A 210 -0.25 7.80 19.59
C LEU A 210 1.14 8.43 19.68
N TRP A 211 2.05 7.91 18.87
CA TRP A 211 3.45 8.31 18.85
C TRP A 211 3.88 8.69 17.45
N ALA A 212 4.70 9.73 17.34
CA ALA A 212 5.41 10.12 16.13
C ALA A 212 6.91 9.91 16.30
N PHE A 213 7.54 9.32 15.29
CA PHE A 213 8.98 9.10 15.20
C PHE A 213 9.49 9.82 13.96
N THR A 214 10.45 10.72 14.14
CA THR A 214 10.90 11.60 13.07
C THR A 214 12.42 11.67 12.95
N GLY A 215 12.90 12.09 11.78
CA GLY A 215 14.31 12.26 11.49
C GLY A 215 15.11 10.96 11.56
N TYR A 216 14.66 9.92 10.84
CA TYR A 216 15.39 8.65 10.74
C TYR A 216 16.71 8.84 9.95
N THR A 217 17.80 8.32 10.51
CA THR A 217 19.17 8.52 9.99
C THR A 217 19.83 7.24 9.44
N GLY A 218 19.03 6.20 9.16
CA GLY A 218 19.55 4.89 8.74
C GLY A 218 19.99 3.98 9.89
N SER A 219 19.85 4.43 11.14
CA SER A 219 20.06 3.62 12.33
C SER A 219 19.02 3.90 13.41
N SER A 220 18.84 5.17 13.80
CA SER A 220 17.88 5.58 14.82
C SER A 220 17.04 6.75 14.33
N PHE A 221 15.81 6.83 14.83
CA PHE A 221 15.07 8.08 14.83
C PHE A 221 15.74 9.10 15.75
N SER A 222 15.69 10.37 15.36
CA SER A 222 16.29 11.47 16.11
C SER A 222 15.35 11.98 17.20
N ALA A 223 14.04 11.87 16.99
CA ALA A 223 13.03 12.31 17.95
C ALA A 223 11.87 11.30 18.05
N VAL A 224 11.26 11.28 19.22
CA VAL A 224 9.98 10.63 19.48
C VAL A 224 9.09 11.60 20.24
N THR A 225 7.83 11.70 19.82
CA THR A 225 6.82 12.53 20.49
C THR A 225 5.57 11.70 20.75
N GLN A 226 5.11 11.66 22.00
CA GLN A 226 3.77 11.17 22.31
C GLN A 226 2.76 12.26 21.94
N LEU A 227 2.07 12.09 20.83
CA LEU A 227 1.05 13.02 20.36
C LEU A 227 -0.21 12.94 21.24
N SER A 228 -0.57 11.73 21.69
CA SER A 228 -1.73 11.50 22.56
C SER A 228 -1.47 10.36 23.53
N GLY A 229 -2.07 10.41 24.73
CA GLY A 229 -1.82 9.46 25.81
C GLY A 229 -2.90 8.39 26.02
N ASP A 230 -4.15 8.69 25.73
CA ASP A 230 -5.32 7.95 26.23
C ASP A 230 -6.41 7.65 25.18
N ASP A 231 -6.35 8.28 24.01
CA ASP A 231 -7.42 8.26 23.01
C ASP A 231 -7.39 7.08 22.03
N TRP A 232 -6.31 6.29 22.00
CA TRP A 232 -6.01 5.35 20.90
C TRP A 232 -6.31 3.89 21.21
N SER A 233 -6.99 3.60 22.32
CA SER A 233 -7.39 2.24 22.68
C SER A 233 -8.49 1.64 21.79
N GLN A 234 -9.21 2.48 21.03
CA GLN A 234 -10.34 2.12 20.16
C GLN A 234 -10.26 2.86 18.81
N ARG A 235 -9.03 3.23 18.40
CA ARG A 235 -8.77 3.95 17.15
C ARG A 235 -7.64 3.29 16.39
N ASP A 236 -7.77 3.29 15.07
CA ASP A 236 -6.73 2.83 14.15
C ASP A 236 -6.29 4.00 13.27
N LEU A 237 -5.00 4.08 13.02
CA LEU A 237 -4.43 4.93 11.98
C LEU A 237 -4.91 4.41 10.62
N VAL A 238 -5.42 5.29 9.76
CA VAL A 238 -5.74 4.94 8.37
C VAL A 238 -4.71 5.57 7.45
N GLN A 239 -4.49 6.87 7.57
CA GLN A 239 -3.60 7.61 6.66
C GLN A 239 -3.10 8.91 7.28
N VAL A 240 -1.94 9.38 6.83
CA VAL A 240 -1.56 10.79 6.91
C VAL A 240 -1.15 11.25 5.52
N ASP A 241 -1.94 12.13 4.91
CA ASP A 241 -1.72 12.60 3.53
C ASP A 241 -2.57 13.86 3.23
N ASP A 242 -2.36 14.52 2.09
CA ASP A 242 -3.12 15.71 1.70
C ASP A 242 -4.49 15.34 1.10
N VAL A 243 -5.45 15.05 1.98
CA VAL A 243 -6.81 14.66 1.55
C VAL A 243 -7.64 15.86 1.06
N ARG A 244 -7.37 17.08 1.54
CA ARG A 244 -8.20 18.26 1.25
C ARG A 244 -7.67 19.16 0.15
N GLY A 245 -6.43 18.97 -0.30
CA GLY A 245 -5.74 19.94 -1.12
C GLY A 245 -5.38 21.15 -0.27
N GLY A 246 -4.23 21.09 0.39
CA GLY A 246 -3.79 22.05 1.39
C GLY A 246 -2.28 22.02 1.59
N SER A 247 -1.78 22.76 2.59
CA SER A 247 -0.34 22.85 2.86
C SER A 247 0.14 22.00 4.04
N GLY A 248 -0.77 21.53 4.91
CA GLY A 248 -0.49 20.53 5.93
C GLY A 248 -1.20 19.22 5.61
N LEU A 249 -0.56 18.09 5.93
CA LEU A 249 -1.15 16.76 5.77
C LEU A 249 -2.27 16.55 6.77
N ASP A 250 -3.26 15.73 6.41
CA ASP A 250 -4.41 15.41 7.24
C ASP A 250 -4.28 14.00 7.82
N LEU A 251 -4.66 13.81 9.08
CA LEU A 251 -4.75 12.49 9.71
C LEU A 251 -6.15 11.91 9.48
N VAL A 252 -6.22 10.78 8.78
CA VAL A 252 -7.43 9.95 8.71
C VAL A 252 -7.29 8.81 9.72
N TYR A 253 -8.31 8.64 10.55
CA TYR A 253 -8.33 7.59 11.57
C TYR A 253 -9.71 6.96 11.70
N ARG A 254 -9.75 5.67 12.02
CA ARG A 254 -10.97 4.96 12.37
C ARG A 254 -11.22 5.05 13.88
N THR A 255 -12.48 5.04 14.31
CA THR A 255 -12.85 4.67 15.67
C THR A 255 -13.85 3.52 15.69
N ASP A 256 -13.51 2.48 16.46
CA ASP A 256 -14.32 1.26 16.57
C ASP A 256 -15.59 1.49 17.41
N SER A 257 -15.52 2.37 18.42
CA SER A 257 -16.66 2.72 19.29
C SER A 257 -17.94 3.18 18.55
N THR A 258 -17.79 3.69 17.33
CA THR A 258 -18.92 4.13 16.49
C THR A 258 -18.91 3.54 15.08
N GLY A 259 -17.89 2.75 14.73
CA GLY A 259 -17.72 2.19 13.38
C GLY A 259 -17.60 3.27 12.31
N ARG A 260 -16.84 4.34 12.59
CA ARG A 260 -16.69 5.54 11.74
C ARG A 260 -15.24 5.84 11.44
N ILE A 261 -15.04 6.58 10.36
CA ILE A 261 -13.75 7.17 10.00
C ILE A 261 -13.84 8.69 10.11
N TYR A 262 -12.82 9.31 10.67
CA TYR A 262 -12.70 10.75 10.83
C TYR A 262 -11.45 11.27 10.13
N LEU A 263 -11.54 12.49 9.63
CA LEU A 263 -10.44 13.28 9.09
C LEU A 263 -10.14 14.42 10.06
N ARG A 264 -8.92 14.44 10.58
CA ARG A 264 -8.38 15.50 11.43
C ARG A 264 -7.41 16.33 10.62
N GLN A 265 -7.70 17.62 10.54
CA GLN A 265 -6.96 18.54 9.70
C GLN A 265 -5.62 18.93 10.35
N GLY A 266 -4.51 18.67 9.66
CA GLY A 266 -3.20 19.08 10.15
C GLY A 266 -2.96 20.58 9.95
N LYS A 267 -2.05 21.14 10.74
CA LYS A 267 -1.59 22.52 10.58
C LYS A 267 -0.25 22.54 9.85
N LEU A 268 -0.10 23.43 8.86
CA LEU A 268 1.18 23.68 8.22
C LEU A 268 2.22 24.18 9.24
N ALA A 269 3.43 23.62 9.19
CA ALA A 269 4.63 24.12 9.85
C ALA A 269 5.83 24.08 8.90
N GLY A 270 6.27 25.25 8.43
CA GLY A 270 7.40 25.34 7.50
C GLY A 270 7.07 24.69 6.16
N ALA A 271 7.82 23.64 5.81
CA ALA A 271 7.60 22.84 4.59
C ALA A 271 6.73 21.59 4.83
N GLY A 272 6.41 21.26 6.08
CA GLY A 272 5.61 20.09 6.44
C GLY A 272 4.49 20.40 7.42
N THR A 273 4.13 19.44 8.25
CA THR A 273 2.98 19.50 9.16
C THR A 273 3.42 19.59 10.61
N ASP A 274 2.77 20.44 11.40
CA ASP A 274 2.86 20.42 12.85
C ASP A 274 2.15 19.15 13.36
N LEU A 275 2.90 18.07 13.59
CA LEU A 275 2.35 16.80 14.06
C LEU A 275 1.59 16.92 15.39
N SER A 276 1.84 17.97 16.20
CA SER A 276 1.06 18.20 17.42
C SER A 276 -0.42 18.52 17.13
N SER A 277 -0.75 18.95 15.91
CA SER A 277 -2.12 19.13 15.46
C SER A 277 -2.91 17.81 15.37
N PHE A 278 -2.22 16.67 15.33
CA PHE A 278 -2.85 15.34 15.36
C PHE A 278 -3.16 14.82 16.76
N ALA A 279 -2.67 15.49 17.81
CA ALA A 279 -2.81 15.05 19.21
C ALA A 279 -4.27 14.81 19.62
N VAL A 280 -5.10 15.82 19.45
CA VAL A 280 -6.51 15.86 19.89
C VAL A 280 -7.30 16.79 18.97
N GLN A 281 -8.63 16.67 18.98
CA GLN A 281 -9.53 17.46 18.13
C GLN A 281 -9.27 18.97 18.20
N THR A 282 -9.06 19.53 19.39
CA THR A 282 -8.84 20.97 19.58
C THR A 282 -7.47 21.45 19.07
N ALA A 283 -6.52 20.54 18.85
CA ALA A 283 -5.21 20.86 18.29
C ALA A 283 -5.22 20.95 16.76
N ALA A 284 -6.22 20.34 16.11
CA ALA A 284 -6.39 20.34 14.67
C ALA A 284 -6.54 21.76 14.09
N GLU A 285 -6.31 21.90 12.79
CA GLU A 285 -6.77 23.06 12.04
C GLU A 285 -8.31 23.17 12.16
N GLY A 286 -8.82 24.35 12.49
CA GLY A 286 -10.25 24.56 12.76
C GLY A 286 -10.78 23.96 14.07
N GLY A 287 -9.98 23.14 14.79
CA GLY A 287 -10.34 22.58 16.09
C GLY A 287 -11.48 21.55 16.05
N VAL A 288 -11.64 20.85 14.92
CA VAL A 288 -12.73 19.89 14.69
C VAL A 288 -12.23 18.65 13.94
N ASP A 289 -12.88 17.51 14.20
CA ASP A 289 -12.71 16.29 13.42
C ASP A 289 -13.91 16.13 12.48
N PHE A 290 -13.65 15.94 11.19
CA PHE A 290 -14.67 15.81 10.17
C PHE A 290 -15.04 14.35 9.98
N LEU A 291 -16.34 14.06 9.94
CA LEU A 291 -16.81 12.70 9.63
C LEU A 291 -16.47 12.37 8.18
N TYR A 292 -15.61 11.37 7.97
CA TYR A 292 -15.08 10.96 6.67
C TYR A 292 -15.63 9.60 6.19
N GLY A 293 -15.98 8.70 7.11
CA GLY A 293 -16.73 7.46 6.84
C GLY A 293 -17.90 7.34 7.81
N SER A 294 -19.13 7.23 7.29
CA SER A 294 -20.35 7.48 8.09
C SER A 294 -20.77 6.36 9.05
N ALA A 295 -20.59 5.10 8.65
CA ALA A 295 -20.91 3.89 9.40
C ALA A 295 -20.34 2.65 8.69
N GLY A 296 -20.33 1.50 9.38
CA GLY A 296 -19.96 0.20 8.80
C GLY A 296 -18.46 -0.07 8.75
N TRP A 297 -17.68 0.68 9.53
CA TRP A 297 -16.22 0.56 9.57
C TRP A 297 -15.70 -0.17 10.80
N HIS A 298 -16.56 -0.83 11.59
CA HIS A 298 -16.11 -1.62 12.74
C HIS A 298 -15.01 -2.60 12.34
N SER A 299 -14.02 -2.79 13.21
CA SER A 299 -12.89 -3.70 13.00
C SER A 299 -13.32 -5.15 12.77
N ASP A 300 -14.43 -5.58 13.37
CA ASP A 300 -15.02 -6.91 13.12
C ASP A 300 -15.57 -7.07 11.68
N ASP A 301 -16.01 -5.98 11.05
CA ASP A 301 -16.55 -5.98 9.68
C ASP A 301 -15.46 -5.70 8.63
N VAL A 302 -14.51 -4.82 8.98
CA VAL A 302 -13.41 -4.34 8.14
C VAL A 302 -12.10 -4.52 8.91
N PRO A 303 -11.53 -5.73 9.02
CA PRO A 303 -10.35 -5.97 9.83
C PRO A 303 -9.17 -5.05 9.49
N PHE A 304 -8.99 -4.76 8.19
CA PHE A 304 -7.91 -3.90 7.72
C PHE A 304 -8.45 -2.72 6.92
N VAL A 305 -8.00 -1.52 7.29
CA VAL A 305 -8.25 -0.27 6.57
C VAL A 305 -6.95 0.52 6.54
N LEU A 306 -6.48 0.84 5.33
CA LEU A 306 -5.20 1.49 5.10
C LEU A 306 -5.38 2.53 4.00
N GLY A 307 -4.95 3.75 4.25
CA GLY A 307 -4.88 4.78 3.22
C GLY A 307 -3.75 4.49 2.25
N THR A 308 -3.91 4.99 1.03
CA THR A 308 -2.90 4.92 -0.01
C THR A 308 -2.75 6.31 -0.61
N PRO A 309 -1.57 6.66 -1.14
CA PRO A 309 -1.50 7.78 -2.08
C PRO A 309 -2.48 7.55 -3.24
N ASP A 310 -2.74 8.58 -4.02
CA ASP A 310 -3.76 8.56 -5.08
C ASP A 310 -3.53 7.43 -6.09
N VAL A 311 -4.43 6.44 -6.09
CA VAL A 311 -4.39 5.30 -7.02
C VAL A 311 -5.32 5.48 -8.21
N THR A 312 -6.15 6.52 -8.21
CA THR A 312 -7.12 6.81 -9.28
C THR A 312 -6.65 7.88 -10.26
N GLY A 313 -5.67 8.68 -9.86
CA GLY A 313 -5.11 9.79 -10.63
C GLY A 313 -5.95 11.08 -10.52
N ASP A 314 -6.80 11.21 -9.51
CA ASP A 314 -7.64 12.40 -9.29
C ASP A 314 -7.01 13.47 -8.38
N GLY A 315 -5.82 13.19 -7.87
CA GLY A 315 -5.04 14.04 -6.98
C GLY A 315 -5.42 13.95 -5.51
N VAL A 316 -6.32 13.03 -5.12
CA VAL A 316 -6.72 12.82 -3.74
C VAL A 316 -6.33 11.41 -3.29
N PRO A 317 -5.70 11.25 -2.12
CA PRO A 317 -5.36 9.93 -1.60
C PRO A 317 -6.59 9.06 -1.28
N ASP A 318 -6.50 7.76 -1.59
CA ASP A 318 -7.60 6.80 -1.49
C ASP A 318 -7.48 5.86 -0.28
N VAL A 319 -8.46 4.98 -0.05
CA VAL A 319 -8.45 4.05 1.09
C VAL A 319 -8.73 2.61 0.67
N TRP A 320 -7.78 1.71 0.94
CA TRP A 320 -7.97 0.26 0.87
C TRP A 320 -8.74 -0.23 2.08
N ALA A 321 -9.72 -1.11 1.85
CA ALA A 321 -10.46 -1.76 2.92
C ALA A 321 -10.63 -3.25 2.63
N VAL A 322 -10.17 -4.09 3.55
CA VAL A 322 -10.37 -5.54 3.53
C VAL A 322 -11.46 -5.88 4.53
N ARG A 323 -12.50 -6.56 4.05
CA ARG A 323 -13.65 -6.99 4.84
C ARG A 323 -13.40 -8.35 5.45
N SER A 324 -14.11 -8.66 6.53
CA SER A 324 -13.98 -9.95 7.24
C SER A 324 -14.43 -11.16 6.42
N ASP A 325 -15.15 -10.95 5.32
CA ASP A 325 -15.48 -11.98 4.33
C ASP A 325 -14.35 -12.22 3.29
N GLY A 326 -13.26 -11.46 3.37
CA GLY A 326 -12.11 -11.54 2.47
C GLY A 326 -12.28 -10.79 1.14
N ASN A 327 -13.36 -10.02 0.96
CA ASN A 327 -13.45 -9.06 -0.14
C ASN A 327 -12.59 -7.83 0.18
N ALA A 328 -12.03 -7.21 -0.87
CA ALA A 328 -11.28 -5.96 -0.72
C ALA A 328 -11.72 -4.92 -1.76
N SER A 329 -11.79 -3.67 -1.32
CA SER A 329 -12.22 -2.54 -2.14
C SER A 329 -11.30 -1.35 -1.93
N VAL A 330 -11.20 -0.50 -2.95
CA VAL A 330 -10.65 0.86 -2.84
C VAL A 330 -11.82 1.82 -2.76
N TYR A 331 -11.90 2.59 -1.68
CA TYR A 331 -12.81 3.71 -1.54
C TYR A 331 -12.12 4.99 -2.00
N LEU A 332 -12.80 5.73 -2.86
CA LEU A 332 -12.22 6.94 -3.46
C LEU A 332 -12.16 8.06 -2.43
N GLY A 333 -10.98 8.68 -2.33
CA GLY A 333 -10.74 9.83 -1.49
C GLY A 333 -11.53 11.06 -1.92
N SER A 334 -11.77 11.99 -0.99
CA SER A 334 -12.27 13.32 -1.34
C SER A 334 -12.05 14.35 -0.25
N GLY A 335 -11.57 15.54 -0.60
CA GLY A 335 -11.52 16.67 0.34
C GLY A 335 -12.88 17.22 0.78
N THR A 336 -13.97 16.80 0.12
CA THR A 336 -15.33 17.36 0.37
C THR A 336 -16.42 16.31 0.53
N VAL A 337 -16.19 15.10 0.05
CA VAL A 337 -17.15 13.99 0.11
C VAL A 337 -16.63 12.92 1.07
N ARG A 338 -17.55 12.16 1.65
CA ARG A 338 -17.23 11.04 2.55
C ARG A 338 -16.95 9.77 1.75
N LEU A 339 -16.10 8.90 2.28
CA LEU A 339 -15.94 7.53 1.78
C LEU A 339 -17.31 6.86 1.69
N SER A 340 -17.63 6.32 0.51
CA SER A 340 -18.96 5.81 0.20
C SER A 340 -18.89 4.55 -0.64
N SER A 341 -19.80 3.60 -0.35
CA SER A 341 -20.00 2.39 -1.17
C SER A 341 -20.43 2.67 -2.62
N THR A 342 -20.88 3.89 -2.93
CA THR A 342 -21.20 4.32 -4.30
C THR A 342 -19.99 4.87 -5.05
N ALA A 343 -18.89 5.15 -4.35
CA ALA A 343 -17.64 5.68 -4.86
C ALA A 343 -16.49 4.78 -4.39
N MET A 344 -16.55 3.53 -4.84
CA MET A 344 -15.53 2.52 -4.59
C MET A 344 -15.49 1.54 -5.76
N PHE A 345 -14.38 0.81 -5.90
CA PHE A 345 -14.30 -0.36 -6.77
C PHE A 345 -13.75 -1.57 -6.01
N ASN A 346 -14.20 -2.76 -6.41
CA ASN A 346 -13.75 -4.01 -5.79
C ASN A 346 -12.49 -4.51 -6.50
N VAL A 347 -11.44 -4.76 -5.73
CA VAL A 347 -10.18 -5.28 -6.24
C VAL A 347 -10.03 -6.78 -6.01
N ILE A 348 -10.65 -7.30 -4.95
CA ILE A 348 -10.72 -8.73 -4.62
C ILE A 348 -12.18 -9.09 -4.39
N ASN A 349 -12.63 -10.14 -5.06
CA ASN A 349 -14.04 -10.51 -5.06
C ASN A 349 -14.20 -12.04 -4.97
N THR A 350 -14.71 -12.46 -3.82
CA THR A 350 -14.97 -13.87 -3.48
C THR A 350 -15.96 -14.55 -4.43
N SER A 351 -16.88 -13.80 -5.04
CA SER A 351 -17.85 -14.35 -6.00
C SER A 351 -17.20 -14.83 -7.31
N VAL A 352 -15.99 -14.36 -7.63
CA VAL A 352 -15.21 -14.76 -8.82
C VAL A 352 -13.96 -15.58 -8.46
N GLY A 353 -13.87 -16.05 -7.21
CA GLY A 353 -12.86 -17.02 -6.78
C GLY A 353 -11.55 -16.45 -6.24
N THR A 354 -11.45 -15.13 -6.03
CA THR A 354 -10.32 -14.51 -5.32
C THR A 354 -10.73 -14.08 -3.91
N SER A 355 -9.85 -14.23 -2.93
CA SER A 355 -10.16 -13.88 -1.54
C SER A 355 -8.90 -13.54 -0.76
N TRP A 356 -9.01 -12.55 0.11
CA TRP A 356 -8.03 -12.24 1.15
C TRP A 356 -8.46 -12.70 2.54
N ASN A 357 -9.36 -13.69 2.61
CA ASN A 357 -9.75 -14.27 3.89
C ASN A 357 -8.52 -14.83 4.63
N GLY A 358 -8.43 -14.52 5.93
CA GLY A 358 -7.34 -14.96 6.81
C GLY A 358 -6.00 -14.24 6.60
N HIS A 359 -5.91 -13.26 5.70
CA HIS A 359 -4.72 -12.42 5.64
C HIS A 359 -4.57 -11.69 6.97
N THR A 360 -3.34 -11.49 7.43
CA THR A 360 -3.05 -10.97 8.78
C THR A 360 -2.57 -9.53 8.78
N ALA A 361 -2.24 -8.98 7.60
CA ALA A 361 -1.89 -7.58 7.43
C ALA A 361 -2.09 -7.11 5.98
N ILE A 362 -2.30 -5.80 5.84
CA ILE A 362 -2.06 -5.04 4.61
C ILE A 362 -1.12 -3.89 4.98
N GLY A 363 -0.25 -3.48 4.06
CA GLY A 363 0.78 -2.49 4.35
C GLY A 363 1.20 -1.71 3.14
#